data_AF-A0A2H5UZM6-F1
#
_entry.id   AF-A0A2H5UZM6-F1
#
_cell.length_a   1.000
_cell.length_b   1.000
_cell.length_c   1.000
_cell.angle_alpha   90.00
_cell.angle_beta   90.00
_cell.angle_gamma   90.00
#
_symmetry.space_group_name_H-M   'P 1'
#
loop_
_entity.id
_entity.type
_entity.pdbx_description
1 polymer ?
#
loop_
_entity_poly.entity_id
_entity_poly.type
_entity_poly.pdbx_seq_one_letter_code
_entity_poly.pdbx_strand_id
1 'polypeptide(L)'
;MAGAVINAYLPKDNSLANLLIYEGLIFLLSRTPHNIDSPSTITVNPEALREVYENLDNGRIEMVNIAMAGKNDTGPVQKFLRKLKIKATKKITMYNVLLELLNKKASSLPTLDTLQLTLSIRKKFVALGSFESKDDGFSIQLFKAERYTGLTSTELKFTTEQLTTYLSAELLLIGLLGIYSSFVARVFEKSQYYYFLFFDAGEINQILNDPIDLATLLSLKNDVRDEIQRIVEKHYSEELLLTDLMVNVRLQRKLAQSNRSMISLHLVRVALEGQAYKVYQHLPLKIYRRGDNMAYEFLSRLLDPDGPILERLRNRNNPEHSNLLQVVYGTYRYVTLDDEYGLYIALRELLNAAAKLDEKKKNESFLKRRYLSLASEFRRVMVLD
;
A
#
# COMPACT_ATOMS: atom_id res chain seq x y z
N MET A 1 21.96 -28.76 -0.81
CA MET A 1 22.33 -27.70 0.15
C MET A 1 21.19 -27.56 1.13
N ALA A 2 21.45 -27.49 2.43
CA ALA A 2 20.40 -27.23 3.42
C ALA A 2 19.87 -25.80 3.20
N GLY A 3 18.55 -25.64 3.04
CA GLY A 3 17.93 -24.33 2.91
C GLY A 3 17.86 -23.62 4.26
N ALA A 4 17.76 -22.29 4.23
CA ALA A 4 17.46 -21.50 5.42
C ALA A 4 15.96 -21.59 5.74
N VAL A 5 15.61 -21.61 7.02
CA VAL A 5 14.22 -21.79 7.48
C VAL A 5 13.68 -20.50 8.05
N ILE A 6 12.55 -20.02 7.52
CA ILE A 6 11.78 -18.91 8.04
C ILE A 6 10.53 -19.46 8.74
N ASN A 7 10.42 -19.19 10.03
CA ASN A 7 9.27 -19.57 10.83
C ASN A 7 8.34 -18.36 11.04
N ALA A 8 7.18 -18.38 10.38
CA ALA A 8 6.23 -17.27 10.25
C ALA A 8 5.13 -17.25 11.33
N TYR A 9 5.51 -17.26 12.61
CA TYR A 9 4.59 -17.28 13.76
C TYR A 9 4.07 -15.91 14.23
N LEU A 10 4.44 -14.83 13.54
CA LEU A 10 3.94 -13.50 13.82
C LEU A 10 2.43 -13.46 13.54
N PRO A 11 1.62 -12.71 14.29
CA PRO A 11 0.22 -12.55 13.95
C PRO A 11 0.07 -11.93 12.56
N LYS A 12 -0.70 -12.59 11.69
CA LYS A 12 -1.07 -12.08 10.36
C LYS A 12 -2.25 -11.12 10.51
N ASP A 13 -2.01 -9.97 11.13
CA ASP A 13 -3.01 -8.91 11.37
C ASP A 13 -2.70 -7.65 10.54
N ASN A 14 -3.61 -6.67 10.60
CA ASN A 14 -3.50 -5.42 9.85
C ASN A 14 -2.70 -4.32 10.59
N SER A 15 -1.93 -4.67 11.65
CA SER A 15 -1.03 -3.70 12.26
C SER A 15 0.10 -3.33 11.30
N LEU A 16 0.49 -2.06 11.24
CA LEU A 16 1.46 -1.54 10.28
C LEU A 16 2.80 -2.28 10.35
N ALA A 17 3.27 -2.61 11.56
CA ALA A 17 4.53 -3.33 11.73
C ALA A 17 4.46 -4.74 11.12
N ASN A 18 3.37 -5.47 11.36
CA ASN A 18 3.16 -6.81 10.83
C ASN A 18 2.94 -6.76 9.32
N LEU A 19 2.16 -5.79 8.81
CA LEU A 19 1.97 -5.57 7.38
C LEU A 19 3.30 -5.29 6.67
N LEU A 20 4.17 -4.44 7.23
CA LEU A 20 5.51 -4.18 6.68
C LEU A 20 6.38 -5.45 6.65
N ILE A 21 6.35 -6.25 7.72
CA ILE A 21 7.13 -7.49 7.79
C ILE A 21 6.62 -8.53 6.79
N TYR A 22 5.32 -8.78 6.75
CA TYR A 22 4.73 -9.77 5.85
C TYR A 22 4.83 -9.35 4.38
N GLU A 23 4.65 -8.06 4.09
CA GLU A 23 4.89 -7.53 2.75
C GLU A 23 6.34 -7.76 2.30
N GLY A 24 7.30 -7.49 3.20
CA GLY A 24 8.71 -7.72 2.93
C GLY A 24 9.03 -9.19 2.72
N LEU A 25 8.40 -10.08 3.48
CA LEU A 25 8.53 -11.52 3.32
C LEU A 25 7.98 -11.96 1.97
N ILE A 26 6.76 -11.55 1.60
CA ILE A 26 6.16 -11.89 0.31
C ILE A 26 7.01 -11.36 -0.85
N PHE A 27 7.55 -10.15 -0.72
CA PHE A 27 8.47 -9.61 -1.71
C PHE A 27 9.75 -10.45 -1.83
N LEU A 28 10.37 -10.85 -0.71
CA LEU A 28 11.53 -11.75 -0.70
C LEU A 28 11.21 -13.07 -1.43
N LEU A 29 10.11 -13.74 -1.06
CA LEU A 29 9.70 -15.02 -1.63
C LEU A 29 9.40 -14.93 -3.13
N SER A 30 8.85 -13.81 -3.60
CA SER A 30 8.58 -13.61 -5.03
C SER A 30 9.84 -13.51 -5.90
N ARG A 31 11.00 -13.25 -5.29
CA ARG A 31 12.27 -13.00 -5.98
C ARG A 31 13.29 -14.11 -5.78
N THR A 32 13.01 -15.07 -4.90
CA THR A 32 13.95 -16.13 -4.57
C THR A 32 13.26 -17.49 -4.60
N PRO A 33 13.96 -18.55 -5.04
CA PRO A 33 13.46 -19.91 -4.88
C PRO A 33 13.10 -20.19 -3.43
N HIS A 34 11.91 -20.74 -3.21
CA HIS A 34 11.39 -21.06 -1.90
C HIS A 34 10.51 -22.30 -1.95
N ASN A 35 10.33 -22.94 -0.79
CA ASN A 35 9.35 -23.97 -0.57
C ASN A 35 8.53 -23.61 0.67
N ILE A 36 7.21 -23.65 0.57
CA ILE A 36 6.32 -23.47 1.72
C ILE A 36 6.03 -24.87 2.26
N ASP A 37 6.77 -25.27 3.29
CA ASP A 37 6.62 -26.59 3.92
C ASP A 37 5.34 -26.65 4.76
N SER A 38 4.96 -25.51 5.36
CA SER A 38 3.70 -25.31 6.06
C SER A 38 3.34 -23.82 6.11
N PRO A 39 2.09 -23.45 6.50
CA PRO A 39 1.66 -22.07 6.72
C PRO A 39 2.55 -21.18 7.60
N SER A 40 3.41 -21.81 8.38
CA SER A 40 4.28 -21.18 9.36
C SER A 40 5.76 -21.53 9.17
N THR A 41 6.13 -22.34 8.18
CA THR A 41 7.52 -22.77 7.95
C THR A 41 7.83 -22.74 6.46
N ILE A 42 8.80 -21.92 6.10
CA ILE A 42 9.17 -21.64 4.72
C ILE A 42 10.67 -21.85 4.58
N THR A 43 11.07 -22.67 3.61
CA THR A 43 12.48 -22.89 3.29
C THR A 43 12.88 -21.99 2.12
N VAL A 44 13.99 -21.27 2.27
CA VAL A 44 14.53 -20.33 1.27
C VAL A 44 16.03 -20.53 1.05
N ASN A 45 16.57 -19.93 -0.01
CA ASN A 45 18.02 -19.82 -0.19
C ASN A 45 18.65 -19.04 1.00
N PRO A 46 19.71 -19.55 1.65
CA PRO A 46 20.47 -18.80 2.66
C PRO A 46 20.94 -17.41 2.20
N GLU A 47 21.18 -17.21 0.90
CA GLU A 47 21.60 -15.93 0.33
C GLU A 47 20.45 -15.02 -0.12
N ALA A 48 19.19 -15.44 0.10
CA ALA A 48 17.99 -14.75 -0.40
C ALA A 48 17.97 -13.25 -0.13
N LEU A 49 18.34 -12.81 1.09
CA LEU A 49 18.42 -11.38 1.41
C LEU A 49 19.45 -10.65 0.54
N ARG A 50 20.64 -11.23 0.34
CA ARG A 50 21.68 -10.61 -0.50
C ARG A 50 21.21 -10.48 -1.93
N GLU A 51 20.71 -11.58 -2.49
CA GLU A 51 20.23 -11.65 -3.87
C GLU A 51 19.12 -10.62 -4.12
N VAL A 52 18.14 -10.51 -3.23
CA VAL A 52 17.05 -9.54 -3.40
C VAL A 52 17.53 -8.11 -3.24
N TYR A 53 18.37 -7.83 -2.23
CA TYR A 53 18.89 -6.48 -2.04
C TYR A 53 19.79 -6.02 -3.18
N GLU A 54 20.58 -6.90 -3.79
CA GLU A 54 21.45 -6.60 -4.93
C GLU A 54 20.63 -6.24 -6.19
N ASN A 55 19.46 -6.87 -6.35
CA ASN A 55 18.59 -6.70 -7.52
C ASN A 55 17.41 -5.73 -7.30
N LEU A 56 17.45 -4.88 -6.26
CA LEU A 56 16.45 -3.82 -6.11
C LEU A 56 16.56 -2.81 -7.25
N ASP A 57 15.40 -2.38 -7.77
CA ASP A 57 15.35 -1.39 -8.83
C ASP A 57 15.65 0.01 -8.28
N ASN A 58 16.65 0.68 -8.85
CA ASN A 58 17.09 2.00 -8.38
C ASN A 58 16.01 3.06 -8.55
N GLY A 59 15.26 3.05 -9.66
CA GLY A 59 14.16 3.98 -9.88
C GLY A 59 13.08 3.84 -8.81
N ARG A 60 12.76 2.60 -8.43
CA ARG A 60 11.86 2.30 -7.33
C ARG A 60 12.42 2.71 -5.98
N ILE A 61 13.71 2.51 -5.70
CA ILE A 61 14.35 3.01 -4.46
C ILE A 61 14.18 4.52 -4.36
N GLU A 62 14.44 5.27 -5.44
CA GLU A 62 14.31 6.72 -5.48
C GLU A 62 12.89 7.18 -5.14
N MET A 63 11.88 6.44 -5.60
CA MET A 63 10.47 6.70 -5.28
C MET A 63 10.16 6.57 -3.79
N VAL A 64 10.90 5.79 -2.98
CA VAL A 64 10.67 5.61 -1.53
C VAL A 64 11.08 6.86 -0.72
N ASN A 65 10.44 7.99 -1.02
CA ASN A 65 10.71 9.30 -0.46
C ASN A 65 10.04 9.47 0.92
N ILE A 66 10.48 8.66 1.87
CA ILE A 66 10.00 8.66 3.26
C ILE A 66 11.09 9.22 4.16
N ALA A 67 10.77 10.25 4.94
CA ALA A 67 11.71 10.79 5.92
C ALA A 67 12.00 9.78 7.03
N MET A 68 13.08 9.96 7.77
CA MET A 68 13.27 9.30 9.05
C MET A 68 12.83 10.24 10.17
N ALA A 69 12.40 9.70 11.30
CA ALA A 69 11.89 10.44 12.45
C ALA A 69 13.02 11.09 13.29
N GLY A 70 13.95 11.78 12.63
CA GLY A 70 15.01 12.54 13.27
C GLY A 70 15.91 11.70 14.18
N LYS A 71 16.11 12.17 15.42
CA LYS A 71 16.99 11.51 16.40
C LYS A 71 16.50 10.11 16.79
N ASN A 72 15.18 9.91 16.77
CA ASN A 72 14.57 8.64 17.13
C ASN A 72 14.88 7.49 16.15
N ASP A 73 15.23 7.80 14.90
CA ASP A 73 15.66 6.80 13.91
C ASP A 73 17.17 6.84 13.65
N THR A 74 17.81 8.02 13.72
CA THR A 74 19.24 8.17 13.38
C THR A 74 20.13 7.23 14.22
N GLY A 75 19.94 7.18 15.53
CA GLY A 75 20.73 6.32 16.44
C GLY A 75 20.53 4.82 16.16
N PRO A 76 19.28 4.33 16.14
CA PRO A 76 18.97 2.95 15.77
C PRO A 76 19.49 2.53 14.39
N VAL A 77 19.38 3.37 13.37
CA VAL A 77 19.92 3.09 12.01
C VAL A 77 21.44 3.00 12.03
N GLN A 78 22.14 3.90 12.71
CA GLN A 78 23.60 3.82 12.84
C GLN A 78 24.05 2.57 13.62
N LYS A 79 23.30 2.18 14.65
CA LYS A 79 23.54 0.92 15.38
C LYS A 79 23.34 -0.29 14.46
N PHE A 80 22.29 -0.28 13.64
CA PHE A 80 21.97 -1.34 12.68
C PHE A 80 23.07 -1.51 11.64
N LEU A 81 23.50 -0.43 11.00
CA LEU A 81 24.57 -0.46 10.01
C LEU A 81 25.90 -0.94 10.62
N ARG A 82 26.21 -0.54 11.86
CA ARG A 82 27.39 -1.07 12.58
C ARG A 82 27.30 -2.58 12.80
N LYS A 83 26.12 -3.12 13.16
CA LYS A 83 25.91 -4.57 13.32
C LYS A 83 26.13 -5.31 11.99
N LEU A 84 25.73 -4.69 10.87
CA LEU A 84 26.00 -5.18 9.51
C LEU A 84 27.42 -4.91 9.00
N LYS A 85 28.28 -4.27 9.80
CA LYS A 85 29.64 -3.83 9.40
C LYS A 85 29.65 -2.89 8.19
N ILE A 86 28.57 -2.15 7.97
CA ILE A 86 28.42 -1.16 6.89
C ILE A 86 28.74 0.24 7.44
N LYS A 87 29.65 0.96 6.78
CA LYS A 87 29.97 2.36 7.09
C LYS A 87 29.15 3.30 6.22
N ALA A 88 28.38 4.19 6.85
CA ALA A 88 27.70 5.28 6.16
C ALA A 88 28.63 6.48 6.02
N THR A 89 28.75 7.05 4.83
CA THR A 89 29.56 8.26 4.55
C THR A 89 28.83 9.55 4.92
N LYS A 90 27.50 9.52 4.95
CA LYS A 90 26.64 10.65 5.26
C LYS A 90 25.58 10.23 6.27
N LYS A 91 24.98 11.23 6.93
CA LYS A 91 23.83 11.02 7.80
C LYS A 91 22.65 10.53 6.95
N ILE A 92 22.05 9.42 7.37
CA ILE A 92 20.86 8.87 6.72
C ILE A 92 19.64 9.51 7.36
N THR A 93 18.88 10.26 6.57
CA THR A 93 17.67 10.98 7.02
C THR A 93 16.42 10.55 6.27
N MET A 94 16.55 9.65 5.31
CA MET A 94 15.47 9.17 4.44
C MET A 94 15.61 7.66 4.23
N TYR A 95 14.49 6.95 4.03
CA TYR A 95 14.50 5.50 3.80
C TYR A 95 15.08 5.11 2.44
N ASN A 96 14.85 5.88 1.37
CA ASN A 96 15.49 5.62 0.08
C ASN A 96 17.03 5.61 0.18
N VAL A 97 17.63 6.55 0.92
CA VAL A 97 19.08 6.60 1.15
C VAL A 97 19.58 5.36 1.92
N LEU A 98 18.79 4.86 2.88
CA LEU A 98 19.12 3.61 3.58
C LEU A 98 19.06 2.41 2.63
N LEU A 99 17.99 2.30 1.85
CA LEU A 99 17.79 1.22 0.88
C LEU A 99 18.89 1.23 -0.19
N GLU A 100 19.25 2.39 -0.73
CA GLU A 100 20.34 2.57 -1.68
C GLU A 100 21.68 2.11 -1.10
N LEU A 101 21.97 2.44 0.16
CA LEU A 101 23.19 2.00 0.83
C LEU A 101 23.23 0.48 1.02
N LEU A 102 22.11 -0.11 1.43
CA LEU A 102 21.99 -1.56 1.61
C LEU A 102 22.08 -2.31 0.27
N ASN A 103 21.45 -1.79 -0.79
CA ASN A 103 21.56 -2.30 -2.16
C ASN A 103 23.03 -2.31 -2.63
N LYS A 104 23.74 -1.17 -2.49
CA LYS A 104 25.16 -1.06 -2.83
C LYS A 104 26.10 -1.93 -1.98
N LYS A 105 25.63 -2.41 -0.83
CA LYS A 105 26.38 -3.23 0.12
C LYS A 105 25.71 -4.58 0.37
N ALA A 106 24.94 -5.07 -0.60
CA ALA A 106 24.18 -6.31 -0.48
C ALA A 106 25.07 -7.51 -0.11
N SER A 107 26.28 -7.58 -0.65
CA SER A 107 27.27 -8.60 -0.33
C SER A 107 27.71 -8.64 1.15
N SER A 108 27.50 -7.56 1.90
CA SER A 108 27.82 -7.47 3.34
C SER A 108 26.65 -7.88 4.23
N LEU A 109 25.46 -8.15 3.68
CA LEU A 109 24.30 -8.58 4.45
C LEU A 109 24.50 -10.03 4.97
N PRO A 110 23.86 -10.39 6.10
CA PRO A 110 23.96 -11.75 6.64
C PRO A 110 23.31 -12.77 5.71
N THR A 111 23.84 -13.99 5.69
CA THR A 111 23.10 -15.16 5.20
C THR A 111 22.02 -15.53 6.22
N LEU A 112 20.89 -16.01 5.74
CA LEU A 112 19.86 -16.60 6.57
C LEU A 112 20.29 -18.02 6.98
N ASP A 113 20.01 -18.37 8.23
CA ASP A 113 20.07 -19.74 8.74
C ASP A 113 18.67 -20.13 9.22
N THR A 114 18.33 -19.76 10.46
CA THR A 114 16.96 -19.83 10.96
C THR A 114 16.48 -18.43 11.32
N LEU A 115 15.37 -18.01 10.71
CA LEU A 115 14.71 -16.75 11.01
C LEU A 115 13.37 -17.02 11.70
N GLN A 116 13.20 -16.43 12.87
CA GLN A 116 11.94 -16.48 13.61
C GLN A 116 11.20 -15.15 13.41
N LEU A 117 10.04 -15.19 12.77
CA LEU A 117 9.06 -14.10 12.81
C LEU A 117 8.15 -14.41 13.98
N THR A 118 8.50 -13.93 15.17
CA THR A 118 7.74 -14.14 16.40
C THR A 118 7.55 -12.82 17.12
N LEU A 119 6.46 -12.70 17.87
CA LEU A 119 6.24 -11.62 18.82
C LEU A 119 6.42 -12.19 20.23
N SER A 120 7.30 -11.58 21.01
CA SER A 120 7.44 -11.92 22.43
C SER A 120 7.53 -10.67 23.29
N ILE A 121 6.92 -10.71 24.47
CA ILE A 121 7.04 -9.64 25.47
C ILE A 121 8.17 -10.03 26.43
N ARG A 122 9.21 -9.20 26.53
CA ARG A 122 10.37 -9.45 27.39
C ARG A 122 10.55 -8.27 28.34
N LYS A 123 10.41 -8.52 29.64
CA LYS A 123 10.55 -7.51 30.73
C LYS A 123 9.71 -6.24 30.50
N LYS A 124 10.21 -5.27 29.74
CA LYS A 124 9.60 -3.95 29.47
C LYS A 124 9.64 -3.57 27.98
N PHE A 125 9.76 -4.55 27.07
CA PHE A 125 9.75 -4.29 25.63
C PHE A 125 9.09 -5.43 24.85
N VAL A 126 8.64 -5.11 23.63
CA VAL A 126 8.15 -6.08 22.66
C VAL A 126 9.30 -6.42 21.72
N ALA A 127 9.63 -7.70 21.59
CA ALA A 127 10.62 -8.22 20.65
C ALA A 127 9.92 -8.83 19.44
N LEU A 128 10.27 -8.33 18.26
CA LEU A 128 9.91 -8.93 16.97
C LEU A 128 11.14 -9.66 16.43
N GLY A 129 11.07 -10.99 16.44
CA GLY A 129 12.14 -11.91 16.06
C GLY A 129 13.05 -12.34 17.21
N SER A 130 14.12 -13.07 16.86
CA SER A 130 14.97 -13.76 17.84
C SER A 130 16.16 -12.90 18.28
N PHE A 131 16.10 -12.35 19.51
CA PHE A 131 17.23 -11.70 20.16
C PHE A 131 17.01 -11.61 21.68
N GLU A 132 18.10 -11.59 22.45
CA GLU A 132 18.05 -11.72 23.91
C GLU A 132 17.91 -10.39 24.67
N SER A 133 18.50 -9.31 24.14
CA SER A 133 18.54 -7.99 24.79
C SER A 133 18.03 -6.88 23.87
N LYS A 134 17.44 -5.82 24.44
CA LYS A 134 17.17 -4.55 23.73
C LYS A 134 18.41 -3.96 23.04
N ASP A 135 19.60 -4.31 23.55
CA ASP A 135 20.88 -3.87 23.00
C ASP A 135 21.23 -4.59 21.70
N ASP A 136 20.55 -5.69 21.37
CA ASP A 136 20.65 -6.37 20.08
C ASP A 136 19.52 -6.02 19.11
N GLY A 137 18.42 -5.48 19.63
CA GLY A 137 17.27 -5.05 18.85
C GLY A 137 17.39 -3.62 18.32
N PHE A 138 16.59 -3.34 17.28
CA PHE A 138 16.50 -2.04 16.62
C PHE A 138 15.10 -1.50 16.75
N SER A 139 14.97 -0.28 17.25
CA SER A 139 13.68 0.40 17.21
C SER A 139 13.65 1.50 16.18
N ILE A 140 12.80 1.33 15.17
CA ILE A 140 12.59 2.29 14.10
C ILE A 140 11.14 2.80 14.20
N GLN A 141 10.92 4.11 14.09
CA GLN A 141 9.63 4.74 14.40
C GLN A 141 8.49 4.29 13.49
N LEU A 142 8.76 3.99 12.21
CA LEU A 142 7.72 3.54 11.29
C LEU A 142 7.13 2.18 11.73
N PHE A 143 7.93 1.29 12.30
CA PHE A 143 7.51 0.00 12.88
C PHE A 143 6.90 0.13 14.28
N LYS A 144 6.63 1.37 14.73
CA LYS A 144 6.02 1.69 16.03
C LYS A 144 4.87 2.69 15.89
N ALA A 145 4.38 2.93 14.68
CA ALA A 145 3.38 3.96 14.44
C ALA A 145 2.09 3.69 15.24
N GLU A 146 1.74 2.42 15.40
CA GLU A 146 0.76 1.95 16.36
C GLU A 146 1.47 1.67 17.67
N ARG A 147 1.31 2.58 18.63
CA ARG A 147 1.89 2.38 19.96
C ARG A 147 1.13 1.24 20.63
N TYR A 148 1.84 0.19 21.05
CA TYR A 148 1.29 -0.80 21.98
C TYR A 148 1.11 -0.13 23.35
N THR A 149 -0.04 0.51 23.54
CA THR A 149 -0.52 1.03 24.82
C THR A 149 -1.78 0.25 25.20
N GLY A 150 -1.89 -0.15 26.47
CA GLY A 150 -3.07 -0.90 26.94
C GLY A 150 -3.02 -2.39 26.60
N LEU A 151 -1.86 -3.04 26.66
CA LEU A 151 -1.79 -4.51 26.73
C LEU A 151 -2.37 -4.93 28.08
N THR A 152 -3.69 -5.13 28.10
CA THR A 152 -4.42 -5.62 29.27
C THR A 152 -4.42 -7.13 29.24
N SER A 153 -3.64 -7.74 30.13
CA SER A 153 -3.79 -9.15 30.48
C SER A 153 -4.02 -9.21 31.98
N THR A 154 -4.88 -10.12 32.44
CA THR A 154 -5.05 -10.44 33.87
C THR A 154 -3.73 -10.80 34.56
N GLU A 155 -2.72 -11.21 33.79
CA GLU A 155 -1.41 -11.67 34.29
C GLU A 155 -0.28 -10.65 34.12
N LEU A 156 -0.44 -9.64 33.26
CA LEU A 156 0.65 -8.69 32.93
C LEU A 156 0.37 -7.29 33.49
N LYS A 157 1.35 -6.71 34.17
CA LYS A 157 1.29 -5.35 34.78
C LYS A 157 1.44 -4.20 33.78
N PHE A 158 1.19 -4.42 32.48
CA PHE A 158 1.43 -3.42 31.43
C PHE A 158 0.18 -2.66 30.98
N THR A 159 -0.90 -2.72 31.76
CA THR A 159 -2.16 -2.00 31.52
C THR A 159 -1.92 -0.50 31.27
N THR A 160 -0.92 0.10 31.94
CA THR A 160 -0.60 1.54 31.86
C THR A 160 0.79 1.84 31.30
N GLU A 161 1.66 0.84 31.09
CA GLU A 161 3.03 1.05 30.60
C GLU A 161 3.09 0.96 29.06
N GLN A 162 3.74 1.93 28.42
CA GLN A 162 4.02 1.87 26.98
C GLN A 162 5.25 0.97 26.73
N LEU A 163 5.05 -0.18 26.11
CA LEU A 163 6.15 -1.04 25.70
C LEU A 163 6.74 -0.55 24.38
N THR A 164 8.07 -0.53 24.30
CA THR A 164 8.76 -0.18 23.06
C THR A 164 9.03 -1.44 22.23
N THR A 165 8.69 -1.40 20.95
CA THR A 165 8.97 -2.50 20.01
C THR A 165 10.39 -2.42 19.47
N TYR A 166 11.08 -3.56 19.42
CA TYR A 166 12.41 -3.73 18.83
C TYR A 166 12.39 -4.92 17.86
N LEU A 167 13.11 -4.80 16.74
CA LEU A 167 13.25 -5.83 15.71
C LEU A 167 14.66 -6.44 15.72
N SER A 168 14.78 -7.72 15.36
CA SER A 168 16.09 -8.31 15.00
C SER A 168 16.67 -7.65 13.73
N ALA A 169 17.95 -7.88 13.43
CA ALA A 169 18.59 -7.30 12.25
C ALA A 169 17.96 -7.82 10.94
N GLU A 170 17.76 -9.12 10.87
CA GLU A 170 17.18 -9.85 9.74
C GLU A 170 15.73 -9.42 9.51
N LEU A 171 14.96 -9.28 10.59
CA LEU A 171 13.58 -8.83 10.50
C LEU A 171 13.47 -7.37 10.08
N LEU A 172 14.41 -6.52 10.50
CA LEU A 172 14.49 -5.16 10.00
C LEU A 172 14.82 -5.11 8.51
N LEU A 173 15.72 -5.98 8.01
CA LEU A 173 15.98 -6.11 6.57
C LEU A 173 14.69 -6.50 5.81
N ILE A 174 13.98 -7.52 6.28
CA ILE A 174 12.68 -7.89 5.69
C ILE A 174 11.70 -6.72 5.74
N GLY A 175 11.54 -6.06 6.89
CA GLY A 175 10.65 -4.91 7.02
C GLY A 175 10.99 -3.75 6.06
N LEU A 176 12.27 -3.51 5.79
CA LEU A 176 12.72 -2.52 4.82
C LEU A 176 12.36 -2.91 3.38
N LEU A 177 12.38 -4.21 3.02
CA LEU A 177 11.80 -4.70 1.77
C LEU A 177 10.29 -4.45 1.73
N GLY A 178 9.61 -4.57 2.87
CA GLY A 178 8.21 -4.21 3.02
C GLY A 178 7.92 -2.76 2.69
N ILE A 179 8.73 -1.83 3.21
CA ILE A 179 8.66 -0.40 2.86
C ILE A 179 8.86 -0.22 1.35
N TYR A 180 9.90 -0.85 0.79
CA TYR A 180 10.21 -0.77 -0.63
C TYR A 180 9.06 -1.28 -1.51
N SER A 181 8.40 -2.39 -1.15
CA SER A 181 7.31 -2.97 -1.92
C SER A 181 6.01 -2.17 -1.79
N SER A 182 5.67 -1.74 -0.57
CA SER A 182 4.35 -1.15 -0.26
C SER A 182 4.21 0.35 -0.54
N PHE A 183 5.29 1.14 -0.53
CA PHE A 183 5.17 2.60 -0.60
C PHE A 183 4.46 3.08 -1.88
N VAL A 184 3.37 3.82 -1.75
CA VAL A 184 2.60 4.33 -2.90
C VAL A 184 3.10 5.74 -3.25
N ALA A 185 2.87 6.70 -2.36
CA ALA A 185 3.12 8.10 -2.63
C ALA A 185 3.33 8.91 -1.35
N ARG A 186 4.03 10.03 -1.49
CA ARG A 186 4.13 11.10 -0.48
C ARG A 186 3.29 12.27 -0.96
N VAL A 187 2.27 12.63 -0.20
CA VAL A 187 1.29 13.67 -0.57
C VAL A 187 1.31 14.78 0.47
N PHE A 188 1.35 16.03 0.02
CA PHE A 188 1.34 17.20 0.89
C PHE A 188 0.00 17.92 0.82
N GLU A 189 -0.78 17.84 1.90
CA GLU A 189 -2.04 18.58 2.04
C GLU A 189 -1.83 19.71 3.06
N LYS A 190 -2.38 19.55 4.28
CA LYS A 190 -2.05 20.37 5.46
C LYS A 190 -0.81 19.86 6.18
N SER A 191 -0.60 18.55 6.09
CA SER A 191 0.52 17.80 6.65
C SER A 191 1.05 16.85 5.58
N GLN A 192 2.24 16.32 5.82
CA GLN A 192 2.84 15.33 4.95
C GLN A 192 2.31 13.94 5.28
N TYR A 193 1.66 13.31 4.31
CA TYR A 193 1.15 11.95 4.39
C TYR A 193 1.95 11.02 3.48
N TYR A 194 2.09 9.78 3.95
CA TYR A 194 2.68 8.66 3.24
C TYR A 194 1.63 7.57 3.10
N TYR A 195 1.43 7.11 1.88
CA TYR A 195 0.50 6.03 1.58
C TYR A 195 1.27 4.74 1.35
N PHE A 196 0.79 3.65 1.92
CA PHE A 196 1.35 2.31 1.76
C PHE A 196 0.25 1.34 1.36
N LEU A 197 0.49 0.54 0.33
CA LEU A 197 -0.41 -0.51 -0.10
C LEU A 197 0.16 -1.86 0.33
N PHE A 198 -0.59 -2.63 1.08
CA PHE A 198 -0.23 -3.96 1.57
C PHE A 198 -1.20 -5.00 1.03
N PHE A 199 -0.78 -6.27 1.02
CA PHE A 199 -1.76 -7.36 1.06
C PHE A 199 -2.50 -7.32 2.40
N ASP A 200 -3.80 -7.62 2.40
CA ASP A 200 -4.53 -7.71 3.66
C ASP A 200 -4.20 -9.00 4.42
N ALA A 201 -4.56 -9.07 5.70
CA ALA A 201 -4.32 -10.26 6.53
C ALA A 201 -4.89 -11.56 5.94
N GLY A 202 -6.02 -11.51 5.24
CA GLY A 202 -6.64 -12.69 4.62
C GLY A 202 -5.84 -13.17 3.40
N GLU A 203 -5.43 -12.24 2.56
CA GLU A 203 -4.60 -12.49 1.38
C GLU A 203 -3.20 -12.97 1.78
N ILE A 204 -2.59 -12.41 2.83
CA ILE A 204 -1.33 -12.90 3.42
C ILE A 204 -1.49 -14.36 3.87
N ASN A 205 -2.58 -14.68 4.57
CA ASN A 205 -2.86 -16.06 4.97
C ASN A 205 -2.97 -16.98 3.75
N GLN A 206 -3.70 -16.56 2.72
CA GLN A 206 -3.86 -17.34 1.50
C GLN A 206 -2.53 -17.57 0.78
N ILE A 207 -1.73 -16.51 0.61
CA ILE A 207 -0.39 -16.55 0.02
C ILE A 207 0.52 -17.57 0.71
N LEU A 208 0.45 -17.65 2.04
CA LEU A 208 1.29 -18.55 2.82
C LEU A 208 0.73 -19.98 2.93
N ASN A 209 -0.50 -20.23 2.47
CA ASN A 209 -1.14 -21.54 2.55
C ASN A 209 -1.26 -22.23 1.19
N ASP A 210 -1.44 -21.45 0.11
CA ASP A 210 -1.73 -21.96 -1.22
C ASP A 210 -0.54 -21.74 -2.18
N PRO A 211 -0.30 -22.65 -3.13
CA PRO A 211 0.70 -22.45 -4.17
C PRO A 211 0.21 -21.36 -5.14
N ILE A 212 0.66 -20.13 -4.90
CA ILE A 212 0.29 -18.95 -5.68
C ILE A 212 1.51 -18.44 -6.43
N ASP A 213 1.31 -18.05 -7.69
CA ASP A 213 2.31 -17.30 -8.45
C ASP A 213 2.47 -15.88 -7.84
N LEU A 214 3.44 -15.75 -6.94
CA LEU A 214 3.76 -14.50 -6.25
C LEU A 214 4.23 -13.40 -7.20
N ALA A 215 4.89 -13.75 -8.31
CA ALA A 215 5.37 -12.76 -9.26
C ALA A 215 4.20 -12.09 -9.97
N THR A 216 3.24 -12.88 -10.45
CA THR A 216 1.99 -12.38 -11.03
C THR A 216 1.18 -11.60 -10.01
N LEU A 217 1.06 -12.09 -8.77
CA LEU A 217 0.30 -11.42 -7.72
C LEU A 217 0.89 -10.06 -7.33
N LEU A 218 2.21 -9.96 -7.17
CA LEU A 218 2.88 -8.69 -6.91
C LEU A 218 2.83 -7.76 -8.13
N SER A 219 2.89 -8.28 -9.35
CA SER A 219 2.66 -7.46 -10.54
C SER A 219 1.28 -6.82 -10.50
N LEU A 220 0.23 -7.60 -10.24
CA LEU A 220 -1.13 -7.08 -10.09
C LEU A 220 -1.22 -6.04 -8.99
N LYS A 221 -0.62 -6.29 -7.82
CA LYS A 221 -0.56 -5.32 -6.74
C LYS A 221 0.16 -4.03 -7.16
N ASN A 222 1.25 -4.13 -7.91
CA ASN A 222 1.98 -2.96 -8.43
C ASN A 222 1.10 -2.13 -9.37
N ASP A 223 0.30 -2.77 -10.23
CA ASP A 223 -0.66 -2.05 -11.07
C ASP A 223 -1.70 -1.29 -10.25
N VAL A 224 -2.20 -1.91 -9.18
CA VAL A 224 -3.10 -1.25 -8.23
C VAL A 224 -2.40 -0.08 -7.54
N ARG A 225 -1.15 -0.27 -7.08
CA ARG A 225 -0.35 0.80 -6.45
C ARG A 225 -0.21 1.99 -7.40
N ASP A 226 0.13 1.74 -8.64
CA ASP A 226 0.36 2.80 -9.63
C ASP A 226 -0.96 3.54 -9.93
N GLU A 227 -2.10 2.84 -9.95
CA GLU A 227 -3.43 3.46 -10.04
C GLU A 227 -3.73 4.37 -8.84
N ILE A 228 -3.57 3.84 -7.62
CA ILE A 228 -3.76 4.59 -6.38
C ILE A 228 -2.87 5.83 -6.37
N GLN A 229 -1.60 5.69 -6.77
CA GLN A 229 -0.65 6.81 -6.86
C GLN A 229 -1.20 7.95 -7.70
N ARG A 230 -1.71 7.67 -8.91
CA ARG A 230 -2.29 8.68 -9.82
C ARG A 230 -3.46 9.43 -9.18
N ILE A 231 -4.24 8.76 -8.34
CA ILE A 231 -5.43 9.33 -7.70
C ILE A 231 -5.04 10.16 -6.46
N VAL A 232 -4.22 9.61 -5.56
CA VAL A 232 -3.87 10.26 -4.30
C VAL A 232 -2.99 11.50 -4.50
N GLU A 233 -2.11 11.51 -5.50
CA GLU A 233 -1.28 12.67 -5.85
C GLU A 233 -2.12 13.87 -6.34
N LYS A 234 -3.35 13.62 -6.79
CA LYS A 234 -4.27 14.67 -7.24
C LYS A 234 -5.21 15.17 -6.14
N HIS A 235 -5.08 14.66 -4.91
CA HIS A 235 -5.89 15.01 -3.73
C HIS A 235 -7.38 14.76 -3.92
N TYR A 236 -7.72 13.65 -4.57
CA TYR A 236 -9.09 13.19 -4.73
C TYR A 236 -9.66 12.54 -3.47
N SER A 237 -10.99 12.43 -3.38
CA SER A 237 -11.66 11.82 -2.24
C SER A 237 -11.52 10.30 -2.24
N GLU A 238 -11.77 9.67 -1.09
CA GLU A 238 -11.67 8.22 -0.92
C GLU A 238 -12.74 7.47 -1.71
N GLU A 239 -13.94 8.03 -1.83
CA GLU A 239 -15.01 7.47 -2.66
C GLU A 239 -14.56 7.37 -4.12
N LEU A 240 -13.85 8.39 -4.60
CA LEU A 240 -13.31 8.38 -5.95
C LEU A 240 -12.21 7.32 -6.12
N LEU A 241 -11.33 7.19 -5.14
CA LEU A 241 -10.32 6.14 -5.11
C LEU A 241 -10.97 4.74 -5.20
N LEU A 242 -11.97 4.47 -4.36
CA LEU A 242 -12.68 3.20 -4.36
C LEU A 242 -13.41 2.96 -5.68
N THR A 243 -14.09 3.98 -6.20
CA THR A 243 -14.86 3.85 -7.43
C THR A 243 -13.97 3.55 -8.62
N ASP A 244 -12.88 4.32 -8.79
CA ASP A 244 -11.94 4.13 -9.89
C ASP A 244 -11.36 2.71 -9.87
N LEU A 245 -10.85 2.27 -8.72
CA LEU A 245 -10.28 0.93 -8.57
C LEU A 245 -11.27 -0.18 -8.93
N MET A 246 -12.56 -0.01 -8.58
CA MET A 246 -13.58 -1.01 -8.85
C MET A 246 -14.00 -1.06 -10.32
N VAL A 247 -14.02 0.08 -11.02
CA VAL A 247 -14.36 0.12 -12.46
C VAL A 247 -13.16 -0.06 -13.37
N ASN A 248 -11.93 -0.08 -12.84
CA ASN A 248 -10.71 -0.12 -13.62
C ASN A 248 -10.59 -1.42 -14.44
N VAL A 249 -10.99 -1.36 -15.71
CA VAL A 249 -11.04 -2.53 -16.61
C VAL A 249 -9.66 -3.16 -16.82
N ARG A 250 -8.58 -2.37 -16.74
CA ARG A 250 -7.21 -2.91 -16.83
C ARG A 250 -6.91 -3.84 -15.66
N LEU A 251 -7.28 -3.47 -14.43
CA LEU A 251 -7.13 -4.32 -13.26
C LEU A 251 -8.02 -5.58 -13.35
N GLN A 252 -9.25 -5.41 -13.82
CA GLN A 252 -10.20 -6.52 -14.05
C GLN A 252 -9.66 -7.57 -15.02
N ARG A 253 -9.11 -7.13 -16.16
CA ARG A 253 -8.49 -8.02 -17.16
C ARG A 253 -7.27 -8.74 -16.60
N LYS A 254 -6.46 -8.10 -15.76
CA LYS A 254 -5.30 -8.75 -15.11
C LYS A 254 -5.71 -9.78 -14.06
N LEU A 255 -6.80 -9.53 -13.32
CA LEU A 255 -7.41 -10.55 -12.46
C LEU A 255 -7.90 -11.76 -13.27
N ALA A 256 -8.53 -11.51 -14.43
CA ALA A 256 -8.95 -12.58 -15.33
C ALA A 256 -7.78 -13.40 -15.87
N GLN A 257 -6.71 -12.75 -16.33
CA GLN A 257 -5.48 -13.40 -16.82
C GLN A 257 -4.76 -14.22 -15.74
N SER A 258 -4.82 -13.79 -14.48
CA SER A 258 -4.26 -14.52 -13.34
C SER A 258 -5.19 -15.57 -12.74
N ASN A 259 -6.35 -15.83 -13.38
CA ASN A 259 -7.39 -16.74 -12.91
C ASN A 259 -7.84 -16.49 -11.46
N ARG A 260 -7.83 -15.22 -11.04
CA ARG A 260 -8.26 -14.81 -9.70
C ARG A 260 -9.62 -14.13 -9.75
N SER A 261 -10.49 -14.50 -8.82
CA SER A 261 -11.78 -13.86 -8.63
C SER A 261 -11.67 -12.55 -7.85
N MET A 262 -10.61 -12.37 -7.07
CA MET A 262 -10.40 -11.18 -6.23
C MET A 262 -8.93 -11.03 -5.85
N ILE A 263 -8.53 -9.80 -5.52
CA ILE A 263 -7.36 -9.49 -4.71
C ILE A 263 -7.78 -8.60 -3.53
N SER A 264 -7.37 -8.96 -2.32
CA SER A 264 -7.59 -8.16 -1.12
C SER A 264 -6.33 -7.43 -0.68
N LEU A 265 -6.44 -6.12 -0.56
CA LEU A 265 -5.36 -5.20 -0.25
C LEU A 265 -5.76 -4.26 0.89
N HIS A 266 -4.77 -3.59 1.45
CA HIS A 266 -4.96 -2.66 2.54
C HIS A 266 -4.14 -1.40 2.28
N LEU A 267 -4.81 -0.26 2.07
CA LEU A 267 -4.17 1.04 1.93
C LEU A 267 -4.08 1.71 3.29
N VAL A 268 -2.87 2.08 3.71
CA VAL A 268 -2.61 2.71 5.00
C VAL A 268 -2.05 4.10 4.78
N ARG A 269 -2.67 5.10 5.43
CA ARG A 269 -2.23 6.50 5.43
C ARG A 269 -1.52 6.82 6.73
N VAL A 270 -0.26 7.24 6.64
CA VAL A 270 0.60 7.52 7.80
C VAL A 270 1.14 8.95 7.70
N ALA A 271 1.26 9.67 8.81
CA ALA A 271 1.96 10.96 8.85
C ALA A 271 3.14 10.92 9.83
N LEU A 272 4.15 11.75 9.57
CA LEU A 272 5.23 12.01 10.52
C LEU A 272 4.90 13.28 11.32
N GLU A 273 4.73 13.13 12.63
CA GLU A 273 4.46 14.23 13.55
C GLU A 273 5.58 14.37 14.58
N GLY A 274 6.36 15.45 14.43
CA GLY A 274 7.58 15.64 15.22
C GLY A 274 8.58 14.53 14.94
N GLN A 275 8.74 13.59 15.87
CA GLN A 275 9.67 12.46 15.77
C GLN A 275 8.97 11.10 15.92
N ALA A 276 7.69 11.02 15.59
CA ALA A 276 6.92 9.78 15.61
C ALA A 276 5.98 9.70 14.41
N TYR A 277 5.81 8.50 13.88
CA TYR A 277 4.78 8.21 12.89
C TYR A 277 3.44 7.97 13.57
N LYS A 278 2.35 8.39 12.93
CA LYS A 278 0.98 8.07 13.33
C LYS A 278 0.21 7.53 12.14
N VAL A 279 -0.50 6.43 12.35
CA VAL A 279 -1.45 5.92 11.37
C VAL A 279 -2.74 6.71 11.50
N TYR A 280 -3.18 7.29 10.39
CA TYR A 280 -4.41 8.07 10.31
C TYR A 280 -5.57 7.23 9.81
N GLN A 281 -5.29 6.27 8.94
CA GLN A 281 -6.32 5.54 8.24
C GLN A 281 -5.85 4.17 7.79
N HIS A 282 -6.79 3.25 7.89
CA HIS A 282 -6.78 1.89 7.36
C HIS A 282 -7.96 1.79 6.38
N LEU A 283 -7.67 1.66 5.09
CA LEU A 283 -8.67 1.49 4.05
C LEU A 283 -8.54 0.09 3.44
N PRO A 284 -9.43 -0.86 3.79
CA PRO A 284 -9.46 -2.15 3.13
C PRO A 284 -9.94 -2.00 1.69
N LEU A 285 -9.24 -2.62 0.75
CA LEU A 285 -9.51 -2.57 -0.69
C LEU A 285 -9.75 -4.00 -1.18
N LYS A 286 -10.93 -4.27 -1.72
CA LYS A 286 -11.23 -5.55 -2.37
C LYS A 286 -11.57 -5.31 -3.82
N ILE A 287 -10.75 -5.85 -4.71
CA ILE A 287 -10.93 -5.71 -6.15
C ILE A 287 -11.37 -7.07 -6.66
N TYR A 288 -12.64 -7.16 -7.06
CA TYR A 288 -13.25 -8.37 -7.59
C TYR A 288 -13.16 -8.40 -9.10
N ARG A 289 -12.87 -9.56 -9.67
CA ARG A 289 -13.04 -9.84 -11.10
C ARG A 289 -14.52 -9.71 -11.45
N ARG A 290 -14.85 -8.74 -12.29
CA ARG A 290 -16.18 -8.58 -12.89
C ARG A 290 -16.17 -9.14 -14.31
N GLY A 291 -17.35 -9.53 -14.80
CA GLY A 291 -17.51 -9.93 -16.20
C GLY A 291 -17.18 -8.76 -17.13
N ASP A 292 -16.73 -9.07 -18.35
CA ASP A 292 -16.55 -8.05 -19.38
C ASP A 292 -17.90 -7.44 -19.72
N ASN A 293 -18.10 -6.19 -19.32
CA ASN A 293 -19.33 -5.45 -19.58
C ASN A 293 -18.98 -4.02 -20.02
N MET A 294 -19.63 -3.58 -21.10
CA MET A 294 -19.57 -2.22 -21.65
C MET A 294 -19.82 -1.13 -20.60
N ALA A 295 -20.64 -1.37 -19.58
CA ALA A 295 -20.82 -0.45 -18.44
C ALA A 295 -19.52 -0.13 -17.73
N TYR A 296 -18.70 -1.13 -17.36
CA TYR A 296 -17.46 -0.86 -16.65
C TYR A 296 -16.42 -0.16 -17.53
N GLU A 297 -16.36 -0.48 -18.82
CA GLU A 297 -15.50 0.24 -19.78
C GLU A 297 -15.89 1.71 -19.94
N PHE A 298 -17.20 1.98 -19.94
CA PHE A 298 -17.69 3.35 -19.96
C PHE A 298 -17.40 4.07 -18.63
N LEU A 299 -17.72 3.46 -17.48
CA LEU A 299 -17.49 4.07 -16.16
C LEU A 299 -15.99 4.30 -15.88
N SER A 300 -15.12 3.40 -16.33
CA SER A 300 -13.66 3.58 -16.25
C SER A 300 -13.18 4.80 -17.05
N ARG A 301 -13.78 5.08 -18.21
CA ARG A 301 -13.48 6.29 -18.98
C ARG A 301 -14.11 7.54 -18.38
N LEU A 302 -15.30 7.42 -17.80
CA LEU A 302 -16.00 8.51 -17.13
C LEU A 302 -15.18 9.04 -15.94
N LEU A 303 -14.58 8.13 -15.18
CA LEU A 303 -13.82 8.40 -13.97
C LEU A 303 -12.31 8.37 -14.16
N ASP A 304 -11.82 8.48 -15.39
CA ASP A 304 -10.38 8.56 -15.64
C ASP A 304 -9.76 9.69 -14.79
N PRO A 305 -8.73 9.41 -13.96
CA PRO A 305 -7.99 10.42 -13.18
C PRO A 305 -7.50 11.61 -14.01
N ASP A 306 -7.21 11.39 -15.29
CA ASP A 306 -6.78 12.39 -16.27
C ASP A 306 -7.95 12.94 -17.13
N GLY A 307 -9.17 12.50 -16.84
CA GLY A 307 -10.40 12.85 -17.51
C GLY A 307 -10.99 14.20 -17.10
N PRO A 308 -11.94 14.72 -17.91
CA PRO A 308 -12.47 16.08 -17.76
C PRO A 308 -13.26 16.28 -16.46
N ILE A 309 -13.91 15.23 -15.95
CA ILE A 309 -14.69 15.31 -14.70
C ILE A 309 -13.75 15.53 -13.52
N LEU A 310 -12.73 14.68 -13.40
CA LEU A 310 -11.82 14.71 -12.27
C LEU A 310 -10.87 15.90 -12.33
N GLU A 311 -10.42 16.30 -13.52
CA GLU A 311 -9.65 17.53 -13.70
C GLU A 311 -10.42 18.75 -13.15
N ARG A 312 -11.72 18.85 -13.47
CA ARG A 312 -12.58 19.94 -13.00
C ARG A 312 -12.90 19.84 -11.51
N LEU A 313 -12.95 18.65 -10.93
CA LEU A 313 -13.15 18.50 -9.48
C LEU A 313 -11.98 19.05 -8.63
N ARG A 314 -10.79 19.24 -9.21
CA ARG A 314 -9.65 19.83 -8.49
C ARG A 314 -9.90 21.28 -8.06
N ASN A 315 -10.75 22.01 -8.77
CA ASN A 315 -11.11 23.40 -8.44
C ASN A 315 -12.55 23.50 -7.95
N ARG A 316 -12.70 23.79 -6.64
CA ARG A 316 -14.01 23.95 -5.97
C ARG A 316 -14.83 25.12 -6.48
N ASN A 317 -14.20 26.09 -7.16
CA ASN A 317 -14.86 27.28 -7.69
C ASN A 317 -15.50 27.05 -9.06
N ASN A 318 -15.36 25.84 -9.63
CA ASN A 318 -16.02 25.51 -10.88
C ASN A 318 -17.55 25.48 -10.69
N PRO A 319 -18.33 26.10 -11.58
CA PRO A 319 -19.78 26.25 -11.40
C PRO A 319 -20.51 24.90 -11.30
N GLU A 320 -19.97 23.87 -11.95
CA GLU A 320 -20.49 22.50 -11.96
C GLU A 320 -19.91 21.59 -10.87
N HIS A 321 -19.04 22.10 -9.98
CA HIS A 321 -18.28 21.28 -9.02
C HIS A 321 -19.18 20.34 -8.20
N SER A 322 -20.28 20.85 -7.64
CA SER A 322 -21.21 20.03 -6.84
C SER A 322 -21.90 18.94 -7.66
N ASN A 323 -22.21 19.21 -8.93
CA ASN A 323 -22.80 18.21 -9.81
C ASN A 323 -21.79 17.11 -10.14
N LEU A 324 -20.55 17.46 -10.46
CA LEU A 324 -19.50 16.48 -10.73
C LEU A 324 -19.19 15.59 -9.52
N LEU A 325 -19.25 16.12 -8.29
CA LEU A 325 -19.14 15.31 -7.08
C LEU A 325 -20.29 14.29 -6.99
N GLN A 326 -21.50 14.70 -7.35
CA GLN A 326 -22.64 13.79 -7.39
C GLN A 326 -22.54 12.77 -8.54
N VAL A 327 -21.84 13.07 -9.63
CA VAL A 327 -21.51 12.08 -10.68
C VAL A 327 -20.62 10.97 -10.11
N VAL A 328 -19.56 11.35 -9.40
CA VAL A 328 -18.66 10.39 -8.73
C VAL A 328 -19.43 9.58 -7.70
N TYR A 329 -20.21 10.24 -6.84
CA TYR A 329 -21.01 9.58 -5.80
C TYR A 329 -22.09 8.64 -6.38
N GLY A 330 -22.78 9.05 -7.45
CA GLY A 330 -23.74 8.20 -8.14
C GLY A 330 -23.07 6.96 -8.74
N THR A 331 -21.88 7.13 -9.33
CA THR A 331 -21.10 6.01 -9.86
C THR A 331 -20.62 5.08 -8.73
N TYR A 332 -20.17 5.63 -7.61
CA TYR A 332 -19.82 4.86 -6.41
C TYR A 332 -21.00 4.01 -5.90
N ARG A 333 -22.19 4.61 -5.78
CA ARG A 333 -23.40 3.90 -5.34
C ARG A 333 -23.69 2.70 -6.23
N TYR A 334 -23.62 2.89 -7.54
CA TYR A 334 -23.86 1.80 -8.47
C TYR A 334 -22.80 0.70 -8.38
N VAL A 335 -21.52 1.08 -8.46
CA VAL A 335 -20.42 0.11 -8.57
C VAL A 335 -20.16 -0.62 -7.25
N THR A 336 -20.19 0.13 -6.15
CA THR A 336 -19.77 -0.35 -4.82
C THR A 336 -20.94 -0.82 -3.98
N LEU A 337 -22.10 -0.15 -4.05
CA LEU A 337 -23.27 -0.48 -3.24
C LEU A 337 -24.33 -1.29 -4.00
N ASP A 338 -24.08 -1.61 -5.27
CA ASP A 338 -25.01 -2.32 -6.16
C ASP A 338 -26.37 -1.61 -6.25
N ASP A 339 -26.35 -0.28 -6.22
CA ASP A 339 -27.54 0.57 -6.23
C ASP A 339 -27.75 1.17 -7.62
N GLU A 340 -28.69 0.58 -8.37
CA GLU A 340 -29.08 1.00 -9.72
C GLU A 340 -29.47 2.48 -9.81
N TYR A 341 -30.03 3.07 -8.74
CA TYR A 341 -30.39 4.49 -8.72
C TYR A 341 -29.16 5.40 -8.77
N GLY A 342 -27.98 4.90 -8.38
CA GLY A 342 -26.70 5.58 -8.50
C GLY A 342 -26.39 6.05 -9.91
N LEU A 343 -26.73 5.24 -10.92
CA LEU A 343 -26.53 5.60 -12.33
C LEU A 343 -27.44 6.72 -12.80
N TYR A 344 -28.71 6.71 -12.36
CA TYR A 344 -29.64 7.79 -12.65
C TYR A 344 -29.13 9.11 -12.06
N ILE A 345 -28.62 9.08 -10.83
CA ILE A 345 -27.97 10.24 -10.21
C ILE A 345 -26.79 10.70 -11.07
N ALA A 346 -25.89 9.78 -11.45
CA ALA A 346 -24.71 10.12 -12.23
C ALA A 346 -25.07 10.77 -13.58
N LEU A 347 -26.02 10.20 -14.31
CA LEU A 347 -26.47 10.74 -15.59
C LEU A 347 -27.16 12.11 -15.42
N ARG A 348 -28.08 12.25 -14.47
CA ARG A 348 -28.79 13.49 -14.21
C ARG A 348 -27.82 14.62 -13.87
N GLU A 349 -26.86 14.34 -12.99
CA GLU A 349 -25.92 15.35 -12.53
C GLU A 349 -24.87 15.70 -13.59
N LEU A 350 -24.52 14.76 -14.47
CA LEU A 350 -23.68 15.06 -15.64
C LEU A 350 -24.38 16.01 -16.62
N LEU A 351 -25.69 15.82 -16.85
CA LEU A 351 -26.49 16.74 -17.67
C LEU A 351 -26.64 18.12 -17.00
N ASN A 352 -26.87 18.16 -15.68
CA ASN A 352 -26.91 19.39 -14.92
C ASN A 352 -25.56 20.13 -14.96
N ALA A 353 -24.44 19.41 -14.88
CA ALA A 353 -23.10 19.98 -15.03
C ALA A 353 -22.92 20.63 -16.41
N ALA A 354 -23.36 19.96 -17.47
CA ALA A 354 -23.32 20.51 -18.84
C ALA A 354 -24.18 21.78 -18.99
N ALA A 355 -25.33 21.85 -18.32
CA ALA A 355 -26.22 23.00 -18.38
C ALA A 355 -25.64 24.26 -17.71
N LYS A 356 -24.71 24.11 -16.76
CA LYS A 356 -24.07 25.20 -16.04
C LYS A 356 -22.89 25.86 -16.77
N LEU A 357 -22.45 25.27 -17.88
CA LEU A 357 -21.33 25.77 -18.68
C LEU A 357 -21.81 26.78 -19.72
N ASP A 358 -21.09 27.90 -19.86
CA ASP A 358 -21.39 28.98 -20.81
C ASP A 358 -20.84 28.66 -22.20
N GLU A 359 -21.74 28.50 -23.18
CA GLU A 359 -21.38 28.21 -24.56
C GLU A 359 -20.60 29.34 -25.25
N LYS A 360 -20.69 30.57 -24.74
CA LYS A 360 -19.97 31.72 -25.30
C LYS A 360 -18.47 31.66 -25.01
N LYS A 361 -18.06 30.90 -23.98
CA LYS A 361 -16.65 30.67 -23.67
C LYS A 361 -16.18 29.40 -24.36
N LYS A 362 -15.18 29.52 -25.23
CA LYS A 362 -14.65 28.41 -26.05
C LYS A 362 -14.31 27.15 -25.24
N ASN A 363 -13.67 27.31 -24.07
CA ASN A 363 -13.29 26.18 -23.22
C ASN A 363 -14.50 25.50 -22.56
N GLU A 364 -15.48 26.28 -22.08
CA GLU A 364 -16.70 25.76 -21.47
C GLU A 364 -17.61 25.10 -22.52
N SER A 365 -17.68 25.63 -23.74
CA SER A 365 -18.35 25.00 -24.89
C SER A 365 -17.74 23.64 -25.27
N PHE A 366 -16.41 23.51 -25.22
CA PHE A 366 -15.75 22.23 -25.44
C PHE A 366 -16.09 21.22 -24.34
N LEU A 367 -16.00 21.62 -23.07
CA LEU A 367 -16.35 20.78 -21.93
C LEU A 367 -17.82 20.35 -21.95
N LYS A 368 -18.72 21.27 -22.27
CA LYS A 368 -20.16 20.99 -22.40
C LYS A 368 -20.43 19.91 -23.42
N ARG A 369 -19.82 20.01 -24.62
CA ARG A 369 -19.92 18.97 -25.65
C ARG A 369 -19.39 17.63 -25.16
N ARG A 370 -18.29 17.63 -24.39
CA ARG A 370 -17.72 16.41 -23.82
C ARG A 370 -18.66 15.76 -22.78
N TYR A 371 -19.27 16.54 -21.89
CA TYR A 371 -20.26 16.03 -20.92
C TYR A 371 -21.50 15.48 -21.62
N LEU A 372 -22.02 16.16 -22.64
CA LEU A 372 -23.18 15.69 -23.40
C LEU A 372 -22.86 14.40 -24.19
N SER A 373 -21.65 14.29 -24.75
CA SER A 373 -21.18 13.06 -25.40
C SER A 373 -21.15 11.89 -24.41
N LEU A 374 -20.56 12.10 -23.23
CA LEU A 374 -20.52 11.10 -22.17
C LEU A 374 -21.93 10.70 -21.72
N ALA A 375 -22.84 11.66 -21.53
CA ALA A 375 -24.23 11.38 -21.16
C ALA A 375 -24.99 10.59 -22.25
N SER A 376 -24.74 10.88 -23.53
CA SER A 376 -25.33 10.12 -24.63
C SER A 376 -24.82 8.69 -24.70
N GLU A 377 -23.53 8.49 -24.45
CA GLU A 377 -22.91 7.16 -24.41
C GLU A 377 -23.41 6.37 -23.20
N PHE A 378 -23.48 7.00 -22.02
CA PHE A 378 -24.08 6.44 -20.81
C PHE A 378 -25.46 5.85 -21.08
N ARG A 379 -26.35 6.62 -21.72
CA ARG A 379 -27.71 6.17 -22.06
C ARG A 379 -27.73 4.96 -22.99
N ARG A 380 -26.76 4.86 -23.92
CA ARG A 380 -26.70 3.72 -24.84
C ARG A 380 -26.26 2.45 -24.12
N VAL A 381 -25.23 2.57 -23.28
CA VAL A 381 -24.70 1.42 -22.52
C VAL A 381 -25.77 0.90 -21.54
N MET A 382 -26.49 1.79 -20.87
CA MET A 382 -27.56 1.44 -19.92
C MET A 382 -28.84 0.86 -20.51
N VAL A 383 -29.02 0.93 -21.83
CA VAL A 383 -30.17 0.30 -22.51
C VAL A 383 -29.79 -1.09 -23.07
N LEU A 384 -28.49 -1.38 -23.13
CA LEU A 384 -27.94 -2.62 -23.69
C LEU A 384 -27.51 -3.62 -22.61
N ASP A 385 -27.30 -3.15 -21.37
CA ASP A 385 -27.26 -3.96 -20.14
C ASP A 385 -28.66 -4.19 -19.58
#